data_AF-A0A376KVA2-F1
#
_entry.id   AF-A0A376KVA2-F1
#
_cell.length_a   1.000
_cell.length_b   1.000
_cell.length_c   1.000
_cell.angle_alpha   90.00
_cell.angle_beta   90.00
_cell.angle_gamma   90.00
#
_symmetry.space_group_name_H-M   'P 1'
#
loop_
_entity.id
_entity.type
_entity.pdbx_description
1 polymer ?
#
loop_
_entity_poly.entity_id
_entity_poly.type
_entity_poly.pdbx_seq_one_letter_code
_entity_poly.pdbx_strand_id
1 'polypeptide(L)' 'MKQKVVSIGDINVANDLPFVLFGGMNVLESRDLAMRIWRALRNCDPETGYPLRVQSLF' A
#
# COMPACT_ATOMS: atom_id res chain seq x y z
N MET A 1 12.41 -0.94 -24.13
CA MET A 1 12.33 0.27 -23.29
C MET A 1 12.77 -0.11 -21.88
N LYS A 2 13.62 0.71 -21.23
CA LYS A 2 14.07 0.45 -19.85
C LYS A 2 12.97 0.92 -18.89
N GLN A 3 12.49 0.04 -18.03
CA GLN A 3 11.47 0.40 -17.04
C GLN A 3 12.08 1.34 -15.98
N LYS A 4 11.32 2.37 -15.60
CA LYS A 4 11.73 3.27 -14.52
C LYS A 4 11.39 2.61 -13.19
N VAL A 5 12.38 2.47 -12.33
CA VAL A 5 12.21 1.96 -10.97
C VAL A 5 12.09 3.16 -10.03
N VAL A 6 11.03 3.19 -9.24
CA VAL A 6 10.80 4.19 -8.20
C VAL A 6 10.90 3.50 -6.84
N SER A 7 11.83 3.94 -6.00
CA SER A 7 12.02 3.39 -4.65
C SER A 7 11.26 4.23 -3.62
N ILE A 8 10.36 3.59 -2.85
CA ILE A 8 9.57 4.21 -1.78
C ILE A 8 9.93 3.51 -0.47
N GLY A 9 10.88 4.09 0.27
CA GLY A 9 11.48 3.42 1.43
C GLY A 9 12.17 2.13 0.97
N ASP A 10 11.77 1.00 1.55
CA ASP A 10 12.34 -0.32 1.24
C ASP A 10 11.64 -1.04 0.05
N ILE A 11 10.62 -0.41 -0.56
CA ILE A 11 9.83 -1.03 -1.63
C ILE A 11 10.22 -0.41 -2.97
N ASN A 12 10.66 -1.25 -3.91
CA ASN A 12 10.91 -0.85 -5.29
C ASN A 12 9.65 -1.10 -6.13
N VAL A 13 9.22 -0.07 -6.86
CA VAL A 13 8.05 -0.09 -7.73
C VAL A 13 8.50 0.07 -9.18
N ALA A 14 8.18 -0.90 -10.01
CA ALA A 14 8.40 -0.85 -11.45
C ALA A 14 7.40 -1.77 -12.16
N ASN A 15 7.19 -1.55 -13.46
CA ASN A 15 6.21 -2.33 -14.24
C ASN A 15 6.64 -3.80 -14.44
N ASP A 16 7.90 -4.12 -14.20
CA ASP A 16 8.51 -5.44 -14.27
C ASP A 16 8.71 -6.10 -12.89
N LEU A 17 8.33 -5.41 -11.81
CA LEU A 17 8.38 -5.92 -10.44
C LEU A 17 7.01 -6.42 -9.97
N PRO A 18 6.95 -7.22 -8.88
CA PRO A 18 5.68 -7.62 -8.27
C PRO A 18 4.79 -6.40 -7.99
N PHE A 19 3.50 -6.53 -8.30
CA PHE A 19 2.53 -5.45 -8.11
C PHE A 19 2.53 -5.01 -6.64
N VAL A 20 2.53 -3.71 -6.40
CA VAL A 20 2.48 -3.12 -5.07
C VAL A 20 1.13 -2.43 -4.91
N LEU A 21 0.34 -2.84 -3.92
CA LEU A 21 -0.96 -2.24 -3.65
C LEU A 21 -0.79 -1.04 -2.72
N PHE A 22 -1.05 0.15 -3.26
CA PHE A 22 -1.19 1.38 -2.49
C PHE A 22 -2.66 1.56 -2.12
N GLY A 23 -3.04 1.02 -0.96
CA GLY A 23 -4.40 1.11 -0.42
C GLY A 23 -4.43 2.06 0.77
N GLY A 24 -5.44 2.92 0.88
CA GLY A 24 -5.39 3.99 1.85
C GLY A 24 -6.73 4.67 2.11
N MET A 25 -6.67 5.72 2.92
CA MET A 25 -7.79 6.61 3.21
C MET A 25 -7.41 8.02 2.77
N ASN A 26 -8.29 8.67 2.03
CA ASN A 26 -8.04 10.03 1.55
C ASN A 26 -7.90 11.01 2.73
N VAL A 27 -8.85 11.02 3.66
CA VAL A 27 -8.83 11.91 4.83
C VAL A 27 -8.89 11.10 6.12
N LEU A 28 -7.95 11.32 7.03
CA LEU A 28 -8.01 10.72 8.37
C LEU A 28 -9.06 11.40 9.23
N GLU A 29 -10.30 10.93 9.12
CA GLU A 29 -11.40 11.45 9.94
C GLU A 29 -11.27 11.05 11.41
N SER A 30 -10.73 9.87 11.71
CA SER A 30 -10.44 9.46 13.08
C SER A 30 -9.38 8.38 13.17
N ARG A 31 -8.67 8.34 14.30
CA ARG A 31 -7.67 7.30 14.62
C ARG A 31 -8.29 5.90 14.59
N ASP A 32 -9.51 5.75 15.10
CA ASP A 32 -10.18 4.45 15.17
C ASP A 32 -10.54 3.94 13.78
N LEU A 33 -11.06 4.83 12.92
CA LEU A 33 -11.34 4.52 11.52
C LEU A 33 -10.08 4.13 10.75
N ALA A 34 -8.96 4.83 10.99
CA ALA A 34 -7.67 4.50 10.40
C ALA A 34 -7.20 3.08 10.77
N MET A 35 -7.33 2.70 12.05
CA MET A 35 -6.99 1.37 12.54
C MET A 35 -7.90 0.28 11.96
N ARG A 36 -9.19 0.57 11.80
CA ARG A 36 -10.15 -0.35 11.17
C ARG A 36 -9.83 -0.60 9.71
N ILE A 37 -9.49 0.45 8.95
CA ILE A 37 -9.10 0.34 7.54
C ILE A 37 -7.78 -0.40 7.41
N TRP A 38 -6.80 -0.10 8.24
CA TRP A 38 -5.53 -0.83 8.26
C TRP A 38 -5.74 -2.33 8.49
N ARG A 39 -6.59 -2.70 9.47
CA ARG A 39 -6.95 -4.10 9.72
C ARG A 39 -7.67 -4.73 8.54
N ALA A 40 -8.62 -4.03 7.92
CA ALA A 40 -9.35 -4.54 6.77
C ALA A 40 -8.43 -4.78 5.56
N LEU A 41 -7.55 -3.82 5.26
CA LEU A 41 -6.57 -3.94 4.16
C LEU A 41 -5.57 -5.07 4.40
N ARG A 42 -5.11 -5.26 5.65
CA ARG A 42 -4.27 -6.40 6.02
C ARG A 42 -4.98 -7.74 5.88
N ASN A 43 -6.26 -7.81 6.25
CA ASN A 43 -7.04 -9.05 6.19
C ASN A 43 -7.48 -9.42 4.76
N CYS A 44 -7.50 -8.46 3.83
CA CYS A 44 -7.69 -8.74 2.41
C CYS A 44 -6.46 -9.38 1.73
N ASP A 45 -5.31 -9.47 2.42
CA ASP A 45 -4.07 -10.05 1.89
C ASP A 45 -3.56 -11.29 2.68
N PRO A 46 -4.34 -12.38 2.81
CA PRO A 46 -3.83 -13.60 3.44
C PRO A 46 -2.98 -14.45 2.49
N GLU A 47 -3.07 -14.29 1.16
CA GLU A 47 -2.50 -15.26 0.19
C GLU A 47 -1.68 -14.67 -0.97
N THR A 48 -1.61 -13.34 -1.15
CA THR A 48 -1.04 -12.78 -2.38
C THR A 48 0.40 -12.27 -2.31
N GLY A 49 1.01 -12.15 -1.12
CA GLY A 49 2.47 -11.95 -0.97
C GLY A 49 3.01 -10.64 -1.58
N TYR A 50 2.13 -9.70 -1.90
CA TYR A 50 2.52 -8.41 -2.48
C TYR A 50 2.72 -7.36 -1.39
N PRO A 51 3.68 -6.43 -1.53
CA PRO A 51 3.89 -5.39 -0.54
C PRO A 51 2.66 -4.46 -0.45
N LEU A 52 2.02 -4.39 0.72
CA LEU A 52 0.94 -3.44 1.01
C LEU A 52 1.51 -2.17 1.66
N ARG A 53 1.28 -1.01 1.06
CA ARG A 53 1.62 0.29 1.68
C ARG A 53 0.33 1.04 1.99
N VAL A 54 0.08 1.25 3.29
CA VAL A 54 -1.05 2.09 3.72
C VAL A 54 -0.62 3.54 3.76
N GLN A 55 -1.22 4.34 2.87
CA GLN A 55 -1.05 5.79 2.87
C GLN A 55 -2.34 6.46 3.33
N SER A 56 -2.21 7.50 4.13
CA SER A 56 -3.24 8.52 4.24
C SER A 56 -2.67 9.84 3.75
N LEU A 57 -3.52 10.63 3.10
CA LEU A 57 -3.28 12.05 2.95
C LEU A 57 -3.79 12.73 4.24
N PHE A 58 -2.99 13.64 4.78
CA PHE A 58 -3.46 14.65 5.72
C PHE A 58 -3.70 15.92 4.91
#